data_AF-A0A7C2FJK2-F1
#
_entry.id   AF-A0A7C2FJK2-F1
#
_cell.length_a   1.000
_cell.length_b   1.000
_cell.length_c   1.000
_cell.angle_alpha   90.00
_cell.angle_beta   90.00
_cell.angle_gamma   90.00
#
_symmetry.space_group_name_H-M   'P 1'
#
loop_
_entity.id
_entity.type
_entity.pdbx_description
1 polymer ?
#
loop_
_entity_poly.entity_id
_entity_poly.type
_entity_poly.pdbx_seq_one_letter_code
_entity_poly.pdbx_strand_id
1 'polypeptide(L)'
;MSAAVRGPGGRAIIARRVILSAWLITGLLWGNKSSQGFPLSLGAPRAEGGAAAQAPIPRVAVFEKRLPPLGELKIENPHGRILIREGSRDRIVLRVESNLPIAEEMVRLKVGTDRASLRCATRNEDQTLDVYLTVPPGLRLEARTEEGTVQVHGRPRQVRVETMSGDVILGIPTEDLKAELVWTEGYVRYAGPALPRVTHPVFPRSSTPSATPPPAVLAGKIGQGQLSVQVRTLNGWVELGPPMAPGRVIIGMLPPQPMTRAARALAGNRQSVLGATLRALEPRLARVVEAEGPVAWPTASVEEEEAIRLEAPLVNLLLSVTDAEGKVLSGLTAADFTVWEDGVPQQIRHFAVETSPFNLVLLVDVSGSTRGQWEAIRGAALRFLEVMRPEDRIALLLFARDVEVIAPLTPDRDQVRRALEHIVPPLGSTALYDAIGYALAEVLGPVRGQRNALVVLTDGRDSSFAYQGTPLWNDPLRRPGSFLRFQDLILGVLQSDALIYPIMFENEAELAATLHESGREQVRAATRVAEEHLRQLADLSGGRFYRVRDVSQLEGVYEQIAADLRTIYSLAYTPARAERDGSWRRIEVRVARAGARVRTRPGYFAR
;
A
#
# COMPACT_ATOMS: atom_id res chain seq x y z
N MET A 1 2.84 -40.09 -51.38
CA MET A 1 4.16 -40.75 -51.30
C MET A 1 4.83 -40.22 -50.03
N SER A 2 4.57 -40.81 -48.85
CA SER A 2 5.27 -41.94 -48.23
C SER A 2 6.80 -41.81 -48.24
N ALA A 3 7.40 -41.58 -47.07
CA ALA A 3 8.25 -42.59 -46.43
C ALA A 3 8.64 -42.15 -45.01
N ALA A 4 8.37 -43.03 -44.06
CA ALA A 4 8.79 -43.01 -42.67
C ALA A 4 10.12 -43.76 -42.51
N VAL A 5 10.91 -43.45 -41.47
CA VAL A 5 11.87 -44.39 -40.88
C VAL A 5 11.77 -44.33 -39.36
N ARG A 6 11.54 -45.49 -38.76
CA ARG A 6 11.48 -45.81 -37.32
C ARG A 6 12.80 -46.48 -36.88
N GLY A 7 13.26 -46.13 -35.66
CA GLY A 7 13.86 -47.01 -34.61
C GLY A 7 15.11 -47.84 -34.94
N PRO A 8 15.80 -48.47 -33.94
CA PRO A 8 15.39 -48.84 -32.57
C PRO A 8 16.30 -48.17 -31.49
N GLY A 9 16.10 -48.18 -30.16
CA GLY A 9 15.47 -49.11 -29.22
C GLY A 9 16.54 -49.55 -28.20
N GLY A 10 16.37 -49.25 -26.91
CA GLY A 10 17.28 -49.72 -25.85
C GLY A 10 17.02 -49.11 -24.46
N ARG A 11 16.26 -49.83 -23.64
CA ARG A 11 15.94 -49.53 -22.23
C ARG A 11 17.13 -49.81 -21.31
N ALA A 12 17.28 -49.02 -20.24
CA ALA A 12 17.85 -49.50 -18.98
C ALA A 12 17.16 -48.82 -17.78
N ILE A 13 16.57 -49.67 -16.96
CA ILE A 13 15.91 -49.42 -15.67
C ILE A 13 16.99 -49.45 -14.60
N ILE A 14 17.08 -48.43 -13.74
CA ILE A 14 17.71 -48.57 -12.42
C ILE A 14 16.80 -47.95 -11.37
N ALA A 15 16.16 -48.83 -10.61
CA ALA A 15 15.57 -48.55 -9.32
C ALA A 15 16.66 -48.65 -8.23
N ARG A 16 16.69 -47.72 -7.27
CA ARG A 16 17.16 -47.90 -5.88
C ARG A 16 16.54 -46.77 -5.04
N ARG A 17 15.48 -47.07 -4.28
CA ARG A 17 15.44 -47.50 -2.87
C ARG A 17 15.61 -46.36 -1.86
N VAL A 18 14.46 -46.04 -1.27
CA VAL A 18 14.17 -45.43 0.04
C VAL A 18 15.15 -45.88 1.13
N ILE A 19 15.63 -44.94 1.92
CA ILE A 19 16.04 -45.17 3.31
C ILE A 19 15.35 -44.11 4.19
N LEU A 20 14.41 -44.59 5.01
CA LEU A 20 13.90 -43.91 6.19
C LEU A 20 15.02 -43.82 7.24
N SER A 21 15.04 -42.75 8.02
CA SER A 21 15.61 -42.77 9.37
C SER A 21 14.80 -41.85 10.28
N ALA A 22 13.83 -42.43 10.96
CA ALA A 22 13.23 -41.88 12.16
C ALA A 22 14.15 -42.16 13.35
N TRP A 23 14.31 -41.19 14.24
CA TRP A 23 14.76 -41.41 15.61
C TRP A 23 13.86 -40.61 16.55
N LEU A 24 13.16 -41.34 17.42
CA LEU A 24 12.31 -40.81 18.49
C LEU A 24 12.45 -41.74 19.70
N ILE A 25 12.61 -41.11 20.87
CA ILE A 25 12.28 -41.54 22.25
C ILE A 25 13.25 -42.46 23.02
N THR A 26 13.80 -41.93 24.12
CA THR A 26 13.53 -42.32 25.54
C THR A 26 14.50 -41.50 26.43
N GLY A 27 14.20 -41.03 27.64
CA GLY A 27 13.11 -41.31 28.57
C GLY A 27 13.16 -40.36 29.78
N LEU A 28 12.18 -40.56 30.66
CA LEU A 28 11.66 -39.69 31.70
C LEU A 28 12.16 -40.08 33.12
N LEU A 29 12.09 -39.14 34.07
CA LEU A 29 11.77 -39.26 35.53
C LEU A 29 12.83 -39.07 36.64
N TRP A 30 12.32 -38.39 37.70
CA TRP A 30 12.76 -38.18 39.11
C TRP A 30 13.78 -37.07 39.40
N GLY A 31 13.66 -36.21 40.43
CA GLY A 31 12.67 -36.04 41.51
C GLY A 31 13.25 -35.20 42.68
N ASN A 32 12.61 -34.06 43.00
CA ASN A 32 12.35 -33.42 44.31
C ASN A 32 13.44 -33.10 45.40
N LYS A 33 13.19 -31.97 46.11
CA LYS A 33 13.72 -31.45 47.42
C LYS A 33 15.13 -30.80 47.42
N SER A 34 15.44 -29.70 48.14
CA SER A 34 14.79 -28.95 49.22
C SER A 34 15.48 -27.59 49.46
N SER A 35 14.68 -26.64 49.97
CA SER A 35 14.90 -25.39 50.74
C SER A 35 16.21 -25.11 51.50
N GLN A 36 16.57 -23.81 51.61
CA GLN A 36 16.89 -22.98 52.81
C GLN A 36 17.95 -21.89 52.45
N GLY A 37 17.90 -20.61 52.83
CA GLY A 37 17.05 -19.88 53.77
C GLY A 37 17.08 -18.33 53.60
N PHE A 38 16.24 -17.67 54.39
CA PHE A 38 16.07 -16.20 54.64
C PHE A 38 17.02 -15.73 55.79
N PRO A 39 17.07 -14.46 56.30
CA PRO A 39 16.36 -13.19 55.98
C PRO A 39 17.23 -11.89 55.97
N LEU A 40 16.67 -10.71 55.58
CA LEU A 40 16.72 -9.42 56.34
C LEU A 40 16.07 -8.21 55.61
N SER A 41 14.96 -7.73 56.18
CA SER A 41 14.65 -6.34 56.63
C SER A 41 14.78 -5.08 55.72
N LEU A 42 13.60 -4.57 55.35
CA LEU A 42 13.03 -3.19 55.46
C LEU A 42 13.70 -1.96 54.79
N GLY A 43 12.91 -1.32 53.91
CA GLY A 43 12.97 0.13 53.65
C GLY A 43 12.40 0.54 52.28
N ALA A 44 11.11 0.89 52.21
CA ALA A 44 10.53 1.63 51.08
C ALA A 44 10.59 3.15 51.38
N PRO A 45 10.71 4.01 50.36
CA PRO A 45 9.48 4.59 49.82
C PRO A 45 9.44 4.72 48.29
N ARG A 46 8.19 4.85 47.80
CA ARG A 46 7.72 5.04 46.42
C ARG A 46 8.58 5.97 45.54
N ALA A 47 8.88 5.50 44.33
CA ALA A 47 8.84 6.27 43.08
C ALA A 47 8.55 5.31 41.91
N GLU A 48 7.72 5.77 40.99
CA GLU A 48 6.94 5.01 40.02
C GLU A 48 7.80 4.35 38.94
N GLY A 49 7.78 3.02 38.89
CA GLY A 49 8.38 2.20 37.85
C GLY A 49 7.38 1.13 37.44
N GLY A 50 6.84 1.25 36.23
CA GLY A 50 5.91 0.30 35.66
C GLY A 50 6.05 0.31 34.15
N ALA A 51 6.85 -0.62 33.65
CA ALA A 51 7.09 -0.98 32.25
C ALA A 51 5.99 -0.53 31.27
N ALA A 52 6.33 0.42 30.39
CA ALA A 52 5.53 0.71 29.21
C ALA A 52 5.79 -0.38 28.16
N ALA A 53 4.85 -1.30 28.05
CA ALA A 53 4.69 -2.16 26.89
C ALA A 53 4.74 -1.32 25.61
N GLN A 54 5.45 -1.81 24.59
CA GLN A 54 5.63 -1.17 23.29
C GLN A 54 4.33 -0.57 22.76
N ALA A 55 4.32 0.75 22.60
CA ALA A 55 3.15 1.47 22.15
C ALA A 55 2.95 1.29 20.63
N PRO A 56 1.69 1.16 20.17
CA PRO A 56 1.32 1.43 18.79
C PRO A 56 1.78 2.85 18.41
N ILE A 57 1.91 3.15 17.11
CA ILE A 57 2.06 4.54 16.63
C ILE A 57 1.00 5.36 17.38
N PRO A 58 1.32 6.47 18.08
CA PRO A 58 0.33 7.16 18.90
C PRO A 58 -0.74 7.75 17.97
N ARG A 59 -1.78 6.95 17.75
CA ARG A 59 -3.11 7.38 17.42
C ARG A 59 -3.67 7.92 18.72
N VAL A 60 -3.92 9.22 18.72
CA VAL A 60 -3.97 10.09 19.90
C VAL A 60 -5.12 9.73 20.86
N ALA A 61 -6.01 8.81 20.47
CA ALA A 61 -6.98 8.20 21.37
C ALA A 61 -7.26 6.73 21.01
N VAL A 62 -7.41 5.92 22.06
CA VAL A 62 -7.81 4.53 21.99
C VAL A 62 -9.09 4.35 22.79
N PHE A 63 -10.14 3.84 22.15
CA PHE A 63 -11.34 3.38 22.83
C PHE A 63 -11.31 1.84 22.86
N GLU A 64 -11.41 1.24 24.05
CA GLU A 64 -11.44 -0.22 24.20
C GLU A 64 -12.67 -0.66 24.98
N LYS A 65 -13.33 -1.72 24.51
CA LYS A 65 -14.49 -2.31 25.19
C LYS A 65 -14.52 -3.82 25.02
N ARG A 66 -14.88 -4.51 26.11
CA ARG A 66 -15.16 -5.95 26.10
C ARG A 66 -16.65 -6.17 25.99
N LEU A 67 -17.03 -7.12 25.13
CA LEU A 67 -18.41 -7.48 24.87
C LEU A 67 -18.67 -8.94 25.29
N PRO A 68 -19.90 -9.26 25.72
CA PRO A 68 -20.31 -10.64 25.98
C PRO A 68 -20.25 -11.47 24.68
N PRO A 69 -20.36 -12.81 24.76
CA PRO A 69 -20.58 -13.65 23.58
C PRO A 69 -21.85 -13.22 22.83
N LEU A 70 -21.78 -13.14 21.50
CA LEU A 70 -22.88 -12.72 20.62
C LEU A 70 -22.99 -13.70 19.45
N GLY A 71 -24.18 -13.83 18.87
CA GLY A 71 -24.43 -14.51 17.60
C GLY A 71 -24.31 -13.60 16.37
N GLU A 72 -24.37 -12.28 16.56
CA GLU A 72 -24.33 -11.29 15.48
C GLU A 72 -23.63 -9.97 15.89
N LEU A 73 -22.81 -9.42 15.00
CA LEU A 73 -22.19 -8.11 15.17
C LEU A 73 -22.28 -7.30 13.88
N LYS A 74 -22.89 -6.11 13.98
CA LYS A 74 -22.98 -5.13 12.91
C LYS A 74 -22.05 -3.94 13.17
N ILE A 75 -21.29 -3.53 12.16
CA ILE A 75 -20.35 -2.41 12.22
C ILE A 75 -20.66 -1.44 11.07
N GLU A 76 -20.87 -0.18 11.40
CA GLU A 76 -20.93 0.93 10.46
C GLU A 76 -19.79 1.89 10.78
N ASN A 77 -18.79 1.95 9.89
CA ASN A 77 -17.66 2.85 10.02
C ASN A 77 -17.38 3.50 8.66
N PRO A 78 -17.98 4.67 8.38
CA PRO A 78 -17.83 5.33 7.08
C PRO A 78 -16.37 5.63 6.72
N HIS A 79 -15.59 6.11 7.71
CA HIS A 79 -14.22 6.60 7.53
C HIS A 79 -13.23 5.81 8.39
N GLY A 80 -12.34 5.07 7.73
CA GLY A 80 -11.32 4.24 8.37
C GLY A 80 -11.59 2.73 8.28
N ARG A 81 -10.58 1.96 8.66
CA ARG A 81 -10.49 0.53 8.39
C ARG A 81 -11.33 -0.29 9.36
N ILE A 82 -11.75 -1.47 8.94
CA ILE A 82 -12.39 -2.48 9.80
C ILE A 82 -11.54 -3.75 9.72
N LEU A 83 -10.83 -4.10 10.79
CA LEU A 83 -10.05 -5.32 10.90
C LEU A 83 -10.66 -6.26 11.94
N ILE A 84 -11.16 -7.40 11.48
CA ILE A 84 -11.76 -8.44 12.29
C ILE A 84 -10.87 -9.67 12.27
N ARG A 85 -10.52 -10.19 13.44
CA ARG A 85 -9.73 -11.42 13.60
C ARG A 85 -10.41 -12.38 14.56
N GLU A 86 -10.23 -13.67 14.35
CA GLU A 86 -10.68 -14.70 15.28
C GLU A 86 -9.88 -14.66 16.59
N GLY A 87 -10.58 -14.80 17.71
CA GLY A 87 -10.01 -14.99 19.04
C GLY A 87 -10.68 -16.14 19.79
N SER A 88 -10.62 -16.11 21.12
CA SER A 88 -11.24 -17.19 21.93
C SER A 88 -12.76 -17.10 21.94
N ARG A 89 -13.40 -18.25 22.22
CA ARG A 89 -14.86 -18.45 22.08
C ARG A 89 -15.73 -17.61 23.03
N ASP A 90 -15.14 -17.02 24.05
CA ASP A 90 -15.81 -16.44 25.21
C ASP A 90 -15.72 -14.90 25.28
N ARG A 91 -15.00 -14.26 24.34
CA ARG A 91 -14.79 -12.81 24.38
C ARG A 91 -14.81 -12.16 23.01
N ILE A 92 -15.41 -10.98 22.97
CA ILE A 92 -15.22 -10.03 21.88
C ILE A 92 -14.47 -8.81 22.44
N VAL A 93 -13.36 -8.46 21.80
CA VAL A 93 -12.57 -7.26 22.13
C VAL A 93 -12.71 -6.26 21.00
N LEU A 94 -13.25 -5.09 21.31
CA LEU A 94 -13.34 -3.95 20.41
C LEU A 94 -12.27 -2.94 20.81
N ARG A 95 -11.48 -2.51 19.83
CA ARG A 95 -10.55 -1.39 19.94
C ARG A 95 -10.76 -0.44 18.77
N VAL A 96 -10.91 0.85 19.05
CA VAL A 96 -10.97 1.89 18.01
C VAL A 96 -9.77 2.81 18.20
N GLU A 97 -9.05 3.06 17.12
CA GLU A 97 -7.91 3.97 17.10
C GLU A 97 -8.17 5.12 16.12
N SER A 98 -7.77 6.34 16.49
CA SER A 98 -7.94 7.51 15.62
C SER A 98 -6.68 8.35 15.51
N ASN A 99 -6.46 8.96 14.35
CA ASN A 99 -5.41 9.94 14.15
C ASN A 99 -5.59 11.23 14.99
N LEU A 100 -6.80 11.48 15.50
CA LEU A 100 -7.14 12.60 16.37
C LEU A 100 -7.87 12.11 17.64
N PRO A 101 -8.01 12.93 18.71
CA PRO A 101 -8.76 12.53 19.90
C PRO A 101 -10.20 12.05 19.59
N ILE A 102 -10.62 10.96 20.25
CA ILE A 102 -11.94 10.35 20.12
C ILE A 102 -12.87 10.93 21.19
N ALA A 103 -14.02 11.45 20.79
CA ALA A 103 -15.09 11.84 21.70
C ALA A 103 -16.13 10.72 21.89
N GLU A 104 -16.85 10.74 23.00
CA GLU A 104 -17.75 9.65 23.40
C GLU A 104 -18.89 9.42 22.37
N GLU A 105 -19.42 10.49 21.78
CA GLU A 105 -20.51 10.41 20.80
C GLU A 105 -20.11 9.82 19.44
N MET A 106 -18.79 9.75 19.17
CA MET A 106 -18.22 9.26 17.93
C MET A 106 -18.24 7.74 17.83
N VAL A 107 -18.27 7.02 18.96
CA VAL A 107 -18.25 5.56 19.00
C VAL A 107 -19.49 5.07 19.74
N ARG A 108 -20.57 4.81 19.00
CA ARG A 108 -21.86 4.39 19.56
C ARG A 108 -22.00 2.88 19.52
N LEU A 109 -21.84 2.24 20.67
CA LEU A 109 -21.98 0.80 20.83
C LEU A 109 -23.29 0.43 21.54
N LYS A 110 -24.18 -0.27 20.84
CA LYS A 110 -25.40 -0.86 21.42
C LYS A 110 -25.23 -2.36 21.56
N VAL A 111 -25.47 -2.89 22.76
CA VAL A 111 -25.31 -4.31 23.07
C VAL A 111 -26.66 -4.85 23.53
N GLY A 112 -27.19 -5.83 22.80
CA GLY A 112 -28.37 -6.60 23.18
C GLY A 112 -28.00 -8.00 23.69
N THR A 113 -28.99 -8.89 23.78
CA THR A 113 -28.82 -10.23 24.35
C THR A 113 -28.00 -11.18 23.48
N ASP A 114 -28.13 -11.11 22.15
CA ASP A 114 -27.43 -11.98 21.17
C ASP A 114 -26.82 -11.20 19.99
N ARG A 115 -26.97 -9.87 19.99
CA ARG A 115 -26.48 -8.99 18.91
C ARG A 115 -25.89 -7.71 19.46
N ALA A 116 -24.92 -7.16 18.75
CA ALA A 116 -24.45 -5.80 18.99
C ALA A 116 -24.32 -5.00 17.69
N SER A 117 -24.43 -3.69 17.80
CA SER A 117 -24.19 -2.75 16.70
C SER A 117 -23.21 -1.67 17.13
N LEU A 118 -22.13 -1.51 16.37
CA LEU A 118 -21.17 -0.44 16.48
C LEU A 118 -21.41 0.56 15.34
N ARG A 119 -21.60 1.84 15.68
CA ARG A 119 -21.58 2.92 14.71
C ARG A 119 -20.50 3.92 15.07
N CYS A 120 -19.62 4.19 14.12
CA CYS A 120 -18.59 5.21 14.22
C CYS A 120 -19.00 6.47 13.42
N ALA A 121 -18.63 7.63 13.90
CA ALA A 121 -18.83 8.91 13.23
C ALA A 121 -17.64 9.83 13.50
N THR A 122 -17.18 10.54 12.46
CA THR A 122 -16.07 11.49 12.56
C THR A 122 -16.61 12.91 12.69
N ARG A 123 -15.81 13.83 13.26
CA ARG A 123 -16.22 15.25 13.42
C ARG A 123 -15.80 16.13 12.24
N ASN A 124 -14.80 15.70 11.48
CA ASN A 124 -14.27 16.40 10.32
C ASN A 124 -13.76 15.40 9.28
N GLU A 125 -13.47 15.90 8.07
CA GLU A 125 -13.06 15.11 6.90
C GLU A 125 -11.66 14.50 7.04
N ASP A 126 -10.79 15.08 7.88
CA ASP A 126 -9.42 14.59 8.10
C ASP A 126 -9.32 13.49 9.17
N GLN A 127 -10.38 13.28 9.97
CA GLN A 127 -10.37 12.31 11.07
C GLN A 127 -10.75 10.92 10.56
N THR A 128 -9.95 9.92 10.90
CA THR A 128 -10.23 8.51 10.61
C THR A 128 -10.39 7.71 11.90
N LEU A 129 -11.22 6.66 11.86
CA LEU A 129 -11.43 5.73 12.96
C LEU A 129 -11.16 4.32 12.47
N ASP A 130 -10.06 3.70 12.89
CA ASP A 130 -9.80 2.29 12.58
C ASP A 130 -10.38 1.41 13.67
N VAL A 131 -11.25 0.49 13.26
CA VAL A 131 -11.94 -0.47 14.11
C VAL A 131 -11.21 -1.80 14.08
N TYR A 132 -10.78 -2.26 15.24
CA TYR A 132 -10.13 -3.54 15.47
C TYR A 132 -11.03 -4.41 16.33
N LEU A 133 -11.35 -5.61 15.84
CA LEU A 133 -12.21 -6.55 16.51
C LEU A 133 -11.55 -7.92 16.60
N THR A 134 -11.54 -8.47 17.81
CA THR A 134 -11.24 -9.89 18.04
C THR A 134 -12.54 -10.58 18.40
N VAL A 135 -12.97 -11.58 17.62
CA VAL A 135 -14.30 -12.20 17.71
C VAL A 135 -14.24 -13.73 17.80
N PRO A 136 -15.23 -14.39 18.42
CA PRO A 136 -15.29 -15.86 18.45
C PRO A 136 -15.63 -16.44 17.07
N PRO A 137 -15.29 -17.72 16.81
CA PRO A 137 -15.70 -18.42 15.59
C PRO A 137 -17.23 -18.59 15.55
N GLY A 138 -17.78 -18.70 14.34
CA GLY A 138 -19.22 -18.91 14.09
C GLY A 138 -20.08 -17.65 14.18
N LEU A 139 -19.49 -16.48 14.45
CA LEU A 139 -20.20 -15.21 14.51
C LEU A 139 -20.74 -14.80 13.13
N ARG A 140 -21.92 -14.15 13.09
CA ARG A 140 -22.42 -13.45 11.90
C ARG A 140 -21.95 -12.01 11.91
N LEU A 141 -21.30 -11.59 10.83
CA LEU A 141 -20.67 -10.28 10.71
C LEU A 141 -21.33 -9.47 9.60
N GLU A 142 -21.73 -8.23 9.90
CA GLU A 142 -22.09 -7.23 8.91
C GLU A 142 -21.17 -6.01 9.09
N ALA A 143 -20.44 -5.64 8.05
CA ALA A 143 -19.56 -4.48 8.05
C ALA A 143 -19.92 -3.55 6.90
N ARG A 144 -20.12 -2.28 7.20
CA ARG A 144 -20.36 -1.23 6.22
C ARG A 144 -19.36 -0.10 6.40
N THR A 145 -18.78 0.32 5.29
CA THR A 145 -17.82 1.43 5.19
C THR A 145 -18.07 2.19 3.90
N GLU A 146 -17.55 3.41 3.79
CA GLU A 146 -17.54 4.13 2.52
C GLU A 146 -16.18 3.92 1.85
N GLU A 147 -15.09 4.19 2.57
CA GLU A 147 -13.74 4.28 2.01
C GLU A 147 -12.71 3.31 2.61
N GLY A 148 -12.92 2.85 3.84
CA GLY A 148 -11.95 2.02 4.54
C GLY A 148 -11.89 0.57 4.06
N THR A 149 -10.70 -0.05 4.12
CA THR A 149 -10.55 -1.48 3.90
C THR A 149 -11.31 -2.29 4.96
N VAL A 150 -11.99 -3.38 4.55
CA VAL A 150 -12.59 -4.37 5.44
C VAL A 150 -11.81 -5.68 5.36
N GLN A 151 -11.23 -6.10 6.48
CA GLN A 151 -10.50 -7.35 6.59
C GLN A 151 -11.18 -8.26 7.61
N VAL A 152 -11.44 -9.51 7.23
CA VAL A 152 -12.03 -10.52 8.12
C VAL A 152 -11.20 -11.79 8.06
N HIS A 153 -10.56 -12.13 9.17
CA HIS A 153 -9.76 -13.35 9.30
C HIS A 153 -10.39 -14.26 10.36
N GLY A 154 -10.67 -15.52 10.00
CA GLY A 154 -11.25 -16.47 10.94
C GLY A 154 -12.32 -17.36 10.31
N ARG A 155 -13.15 -17.96 11.17
CA ARG A 155 -14.21 -18.90 10.80
C ARG A 155 -15.59 -18.36 11.16
N PRO A 156 -16.06 -17.27 10.53
CA PRO A 156 -17.42 -16.78 10.74
C PRO A 156 -18.44 -17.78 10.18
N ARG A 157 -19.73 -17.64 10.55
CA ARG A 157 -20.83 -18.38 9.90
C ARG A 157 -21.39 -17.61 8.70
N GLN A 158 -21.33 -16.28 8.78
CA GLN A 158 -21.77 -15.38 7.72
C GLN A 158 -20.93 -14.11 7.74
N VAL A 159 -20.61 -13.59 6.56
CA VAL A 159 -19.97 -12.29 6.37
C VAL A 159 -20.74 -11.50 5.33
N ARG A 160 -21.20 -10.31 5.70
CA ARG A 160 -21.73 -9.31 4.77
C ARG A 160 -20.86 -8.06 4.84
N VAL A 161 -20.34 -7.64 3.69
CA VAL A 161 -19.57 -6.41 3.57
C VAL A 161 -20.21 -5.51 2.52
N GLU A 162 -20.41 -4.24 2.88
CA GLU A 162 -20.76 -3.18 1.96
C GLU A 162 -19.71 -2.07 2.04
N THR A 163 -19.13 -1.72 0.91
CA THR A 163 -18.12 -0.67 0.80
C THR A 163 -18.33 0.13 -0.47
N MET A 164 -17.96 1.39 -0.52
CA MET A 164 -17.90 2.10 -1.80
C MET A 164 -16.54 1.77 -2.44
N SER A 165 -15.45 2.29 -1.89
CA SER A 165 -14.12 2.22 -2.51
C SER A 165 -13.10 1.34 -1.80
N GLY A 166 -13.32 0.98 -0.54
CA GLY A 166 -12.37 0.18 0.23
C GLY A 166 -12.23 -1.26 -0.27
N ASP A 167 -11.01 -1.81 -0.19
CA ASP A 167 -10.75 -3.23 -0.45
C ASP A 167 -11.41 -4.13 0.60
N VAL A 168 -11.80 -5.35 0.20
CA VAL A 168 -12.40 -6.38 1.05
C VAL A 168 -11.51 -7.62 1.03
N ILE A 169 -10.91 -7.97 2.16
CA ILE A 169 -9.99 -9.11 2.29
C ILE A 169 -10.58 -10.10 3.29
N LEU A 170 -11.07 -11.24 2.81
CA LEU A 170 -11.65 -12.28 3.66
C LEU A 170 -10.70 -13.48 3.74
N GLY A 171 -9.89 -13.48 4.80
CA GLY A 171 -9.04 -14.59 5.23
C GLY A 171 -9.84 -15.71 5.89
N ILE A 172 -10.80 -16.28 5.17
CA ILE A 172 -11.78 -17.27 5.66
C ILE A 172 -11.61 -18.62 4.94
N PRO A 173 -12.07 -19.75 5.53
CA PRO A 173 -12.11 -21.04 4.86
C PRO A 173 -12.93 -20.98 3.56
N THR A 174 -12.49 -21.67 2.51
CA THR A 174 -13.13 -21.64 1.18
C THR A 174 -13.67 -23.00 0.73
N GLU A 175 -13.39 -24.07 1.48
CA GLU A 175 -13.80 -25.44 1.20
C GLU A 175 -15.32 -25.67 1.25
N ASP A 176 -16.07 -24.82 1.94
CA ASP A 176 -17.52 -24.96 2.16
C ASP A 176 -18.28 -23.62 2.07
N LEU A 177 -18.02 -22.88 0.99
CA LEU A 177 -18.39 -21.48 0.79
C LEU A 177 -19.58 -21.27 -0.17
N LYS A 178 -20.56 -20.46 0.24
CA LYS A 178 -21.53 -19.81 -0.65
C LYS A 178 -21.19 -18.33 -0.74
N ALA A 179 -20.79 -17.84 -1.91
CA ALA A 179 -20.38 -16.45 -2.12
C ALA A 179 -21.28 -15.74 -3.13
N GLU A 180 -21.53 -14.46 -2.88
CA GLU A 180 -22.19 -13.52 -3.80
C GLU A 180 -21.46 -12.18 -3.70
N LEU A 181 -20.75 -11.81 -4.76
CA LEU A 181 -19.92 -10.63 -4.85
C LEU A 181 -20.48 -9.72 -5.93
N VAL A 182 -20.78 -8.48 -5.59
CA VAL A 182 -21.51 -7.53 -6.41
C VAL A 182 -20.69 -6.26 -6.55
N TRP A 183 -20.31 -5.92 -7.78
CA TRP A 183 -19.70 -4.64 -8.12
C TRP A 183 -20.74 -3.76 -8.79
N THR A 184 -21.01 -2.59 -8.20
CA THR A 184 -22.01 -1.67 -8.76
C THR A 184 -21.43 -0.76 -9.83
N GLU A 185 -20.14 -0.41 -9.77
CA GLU A 185 -19.47 0.39 -10.80
C GLU A 185 -17.98 0.05 -10.92
N GLY A 186 -17.56 -0.45 -12.08
CA GLY A 186 -16.16 -0.79 -12.34
C GLY A 186 -16.01 -2.25 -12.74
N TYR A 187 -14.76 -2.71 -12.79
CA TYR A 187 -14.44 -4.07 -13.22
C TYR A 187 -14.30 -4.99 -12.01
N VAL A 188 -14.64 -6.27 -12.20
CA VAL A 188 -14.56 -7.29 -11.14
C VAL A 188 -13.10 -7.54 -10.76
N ARG A 189 -12.64 -6.98 -9.64
CA ARG A 189 -11.30 -7.21 -9.10
C ARG A 189 -11.37 -8.30 -8.02
N TYR A 190 -11.13 -9.54 -8.40
CA TYR A 190 -11.29 -10.71 -7.53
C TYR A 190 -10.07 -11.63 -7.51
N ALA A 191 -9.65 -12.02 -6.31
CA ALA A 191 -8.67 -13.08 -6.09
C ALA A 191 -9.25 -14.13 -5.13
N GLY A 192 -9.36 -15.40 -5.55
CA GLY A 192 -9.90 -16.44 -4.68
C GLY A 192 -10.21 -17.75 -5.42
N PRO A 193 -10.92 -18.71 -4.80
CA PRO A 193 -11.29 -19.95 -5.48
C PRO A 193 -12.20 -19.68 -6.68
N ALA A 194 -12.23 -20.64 -7.61
CA ALA A 194 -13.13 -20.55 -8.75
C ALA A 194 -14.60 -20.66 -8.31
N LEU A 195 -15.41 -19.65 -8.66
CA LEU A 195 -16.84 -19.62 -8.36
C LEU A 195 -17.64 -20.00 -9.63
N PRO A 196 -18.52 -21.03 -9.56
CA PRO A 196 -19.12 -21.64 -10.75
C PRO A 196 -20.15 -20.77 -11.50
N ARG A 197 -20.60 -19.63 -10.95
CA ARG A 197 -21.56 -18.74 -11.62
C ARG A 197 -21.03 -17.31 -11.75
N VAL A 198 -20.45 -17.03 -12.90
CA VAL A 198 -20.18 -15.66 -13.33
C VAL A 198 -21.41 -15.17 -14.10
N THR A 199 -22.20 -14.29 -13.51
CA THR A 199 -23.19 -13.52 -14.30
C THR A 199 -22.49 -12.25 -14.74
N HIS A 200 -21.98 -12.27 -15.97
CA HIS A 200 -21.52 -11.05 -16.62
C HIS A 200 -22.70 -10.06 -16.69
N PRO A 201 -22.44 -8.75 -16.65
CA PRO A 201 -23.39 -7.81 -17.22
C PRO A 201 -23.59 -8.22 -18.69
N VAL A 202 -24.76 -8.80 -19.00
CA VAL A 202 -25.21 -8.92 -20.39
C VAL A 202 -25.54 -7.50 -20.80
N PHE A 203 -24.61 -6.84 -21.49
CA PHE A 203 -24.84 -5.49 -21.99
C PHE A 203 -25.95 -5.52 -23.04
N PRO A 204 -27.10 -4.85 -22.83
CA PRO A 204 -27.99 -4.58 -23.93
C PRO A 204 -27.21 -3.70 -24.92
N ARG A 205 -27.25 -4.03 -26.21
CA ARG A 205 -26.78 -3.17 -27.31
C ARG A 205 -27.64 -1.90 -27.45
N SER A 206 -28.29 -1.41 -26.39
CA SER A 206 -29.33 -0.38 -26.50
C SER A 206 -28.74 1.02 -26.56
N SER A 207 -29.21 1.76 -27.55
CA SER A 207 -28.92 3.15 -27.92
C SER A 207 -29.45 4.21 -26.94
N THR A 208 -29.71 3.87 -25.67
CA THR A 208 -30.29 4.77 -24.66
C THR A 208 -29.26 5.17 -23.60
N PRO A 209 -28.78 6.43 -23.59
CA PRO A 209 -27.73 6.93 -22.68
C PRO A 209 -28.11 7.01 -21.19
N SER A 210 -29.32 6.63 -20.82
CA SER A 210 -29.92 6.92 -19.50
C SER A 210 -30.05 5.70 -18.56
N ALA A 211 -29.71 4.49 -19.00
CA ALA A 211 -29.87 3.30 -18.16
C ALA A 211 -28.63 3.09 -17.28
N THR A 212 -28.80 3.12 -15.95
CA THR A 212 -27.81 2.61 -15.00
C THR A 212 -27.48 1.17 -15.36
N PRO A 213 -26.21 0.81 -15.65
CA PRO A 213 -25.87 -0.55 -16.04
C PRO A 213 -26.18 -1.53 -14.89
N PRO A 214 -26.56 -2.78 -15.20
CA PRO A 214 -26.74 -3.80 -14.18
C PRO A 214 -25.39 -4.09 -13.48
N PRO A 215 -25.39 -4.32 -12.16
CA PRO A 215 -24.15 -4.61 -11.43
C PRO A 215 -23.49 -5.89 -11.93
N ALA A 216 -22.16 -5.96 -11.88
CA ALA A 216 -21.43 -7.19 -12.15
C ALA A 216 -21.55 -8.11 -10.92
N VAL A 217 -21.93 -9.37 -11.15
CA VAL A 217 -22.17 -10.33 -10.06
C VAL A 217 -21.36 -11.60 -10.27
N LEU A 218 -20.44 -11.86 -9.34
CA LEU A 218 -19.73 -13.13 -9.23
C LEU A 218 -20.31 -13.92 -8.05
N ALA A 219 -20.98 -15.04 -8.33
CA ALA A 219 -21.61 -15.85 -7.31
C ALA A 219 -21.30 -17.33 -7.47
N GLY A 220 -21.41 -18.10 -6.40
CA GLY A 220 -21.11 -19.51 -6.49
C GLY A 220 -21.24 -20.23 -5.17
N LYS A 221 -21.23 -21.55 -5.28
CA LYS A 221 -21.23 -22.46 -4.15
C LYS A 221 -20.12 -23.48 -4.32
N ILE A 222 -19.30 -23.62 -3.28
CA ILE A 222 -18.24 -24.61 -3.12
C ILE A 222 -18.67 -25.47 -1.92
N GLY A 223 -18.56 -26.80 -2.05
CA GLY A 223 -19.03 -27.71 -1.01
C GLY A 223 -20.54 -27.61 -0.73
N GLN A 224 -20.91 -27.71 0.55
CA GLN A 224 -22.28 -27.57 1.08
C GLN A 224 -22.71 -26.11 1.27
N GLY A 225 -21.81 -25.14 1.17
CA GLY A 225 -22.04 -23.70 1.29
C GLY A 225 -22.56 -23.27 2.65
N GLN A 226 -22.04 -23.85 3.75
CA GLN A 226 -22.44 -23.48 5.11
C GLN A 226 -21.95 -22.10 5.52
N LEU A 227 -20.82 -21.64 4.99
CA LEU A 227 -20.31 -20.29 5.15
C LEU A 227 -20.90 -19.38 4.06
N SER A 228 -21.70 -18.40 4.45
CA SER A 228 -22.28 -17.43 3.50
C SER A 228 -21.47 -16.13 3.47
N VAL A 229 -21.04 -15.71 2.28
CA VAL A 229 -20.34 -14.45 2.03
C VAL A 229 -21.13 -13.60 1.06
N GLN A 230 -21.40 -12.35 1.44
CA GLN A 230 -21.97 -11.34 0.56
C GLN A 230 -21.06 -10.12 0.59
N VAL A 231 -20.59 -9.69 -0.57
CA VAL A 231 -19.80 -8.46 -0.70
C VAL A 231 -20.46 -7.58 -1.74
N ARG A 232 -20.71 -6.32 -1.38
CA ARG A 232 -21.11 -5.28 -2.32
C ARG A 232 -20.06 -4.18 -2.28
N THR A 233 -19.47 -3.88 -3.43
CA THR A 233 -18.49 -2.80 -3.57
C THR A 233 -18.79 -1.97 -4.80
N LEU A 234 -18.39 -0.70 -4.82
CA LEU A 234 -18.36 0.09 -6.04
C LEU A 234 -17.20 -0.43 -6.90
N ASN A 235 -15.97 -0.10 -6.52
CA ASN A 235 -14.73 -0.28 -7.28
C ASN A 235 -13.58 -0.93 -6.49
N GLY A 236 -13.82 -1.41 -5.27
CA GLY A 236 -12.82 -2.03 -4.40
C GLY A 236 -12.38 -3.43 -4.85
N TRP A 237 -11.21 -3.86 -4.39
CA TRP A 237 -10.72 -5.23 -4.60
C TRP A 237 -11.42 -6.21 -3.64
N VAL A 238 -11.75 -7.43 -4.09
CA VAL A 238 -12.24 -8.50 -3.20
C VAL A 238 -11.30 -9.70 -3.22
N GLU A 239 -10.76 -10.07 -2.06
CA GLU A 239 -9.93 -11.27 -1.87
C GLU A 239 -10.65 -12.28 -0.98
N LEU A 240 -10.76 -13.53 -1.43
CA LEU A 240 -11.35 -14.66 -0.68
C LEU A 240 -10.36 -15.82 -0.56
N GLY A 241 -10.09 -16.24 0.68
CA GLY A 241 -9.28 -17.40 0.98
C GLY A 241 -8.21 -17.12 2.01
N PRO A 242 -7.54 -18.15 2.56
CA PRO A 242 -6.49 -17.95 3.55
C PRO A 242 -5.40 -17.02 2.98
N PRO A 243 -4.94 -16.02 3.76
CA PRO A 243 -4.04 -14.96 3.28
C PRO A 243 -2.66 -15.46 2.80
N MET A 244 -2.38 -16.76 2.91
CA MET A 244 -1.07 -17.36 2.61
C MET A 244 -1.12 -18.67 1.79
N ALA A 245 -2.26 -19.09 1.21
CA ALA A 245 -2.25 -20.35 0.45
C ALA A 245 -1.57 -20.19 -0.94
N PRO A 246 -0.56 -21.03 -1.27
CA PRO A 246 0.04 -21.10 -2.60
C PRO A 246 -0.94 -21.77 -3.56
N GLY A 247 -1.76 -20.96 -4.23
CA GLY A 247 -2.76 -21.46 -5.18
C GLY A 247 -3.81 -20.43 -5.58
N ARG A 248 -3.50 -19.13 -5.48
CA ARG A 248 -4.40 -18.04 -5.90
C ARG A 248 -4.78 -18.25 -7.37
N VAL A 249 -6.05 -18.54 -7.63
CA VAL A 249 -6.62 -18.42 -8.97
C VAL A 249 -7.17 -17.00 -9.06
N ILE A 250 -6.46 -16.12 -9.75
CA ILE A 250 -7.06 -14.86 -10.15
C ILE A 250 -8.04 -15.16 -11.27
N ILE A 251 -9.33 -15.12 -10.93
CA ILE A 251 -10.38 -14.93 -11.94
C ILE A 251 -10.46 -13.43 -12.17
N GLY A 252 -9.42 -12.94 -12.85
CA GLY A 252 -9.13 -11.53 -12.98
C GLY A 252 -10.18 -10.79 -13.77
N MET A 253 -10.41 -9.55 -13.34
CA MET A 253 -10.94 -8.40 -14.10
C MET A 253 -11.81 -8.86 -15.24
N LEU A 254 -13.10 -9.02 -15.02
CA LEU A 254 -13.98 -9.48 -16.08
C LEU A 254 -14.48 -8.29 -16.91
N PRO A 255 -14.25 -8.27 -18.24
CA PRO A 255 -13.51 -9.26 -19.04
C PRO A 255 -11.98 -9.09 -18.94
N PRO A 256 -11.19 -10.19 -18.99
CA PRO A 256 -9.74 -10.19 -18.72
C PRO A 256 -9.02 -9.11 -19.52
N GLN A 257 -8.31 -8.22 -18.81
CA GLN A 257 -7.61 -7.09 -19.42
C GLN A 257 -6.11 -7.37 -19.54
N PRO A 258 -5.46 -6.95 -20.64
CA PRO A 258 -4.00 -6.95 -20.72
C PRO A 258 -3.42 -5.98 -19.69
N MET A 259 -2.29 -6.38 -19.09
CA MET A 259 -1.55 -5.54 -18.15
C MET A 259 -1.11 -4.19 -18.77
N THR A 260 -0.89 -3.20 -17.90
CA THR A 260 -0.13 -1.99 -18.26
C THR A 260 1.30 -2.38 -18.65
N ARG A 261 1.97 -1.58 -19.49
CA ARG A 261 3.42 -1.70 -19.76
C ARG A 261 4.19 -1.60 -18.45
N ALA A 262 3.80 -0.66 -17.57
CA ALA A 262 4.35 -0.54 -16.23
C ALA A 262 4.32 -1.87 -15.45
N ALA A 263 3.14 -2.49 -15.32
CA ALA A 263 2.99 -3.72 -14.56
C ALA A 263 3.66 -4.93 -15.25
N ARG A 264 3.73 -4.97 -16.59
CA ARG A 264 4.53 -6.00 -17.29
C ARG A 264 6.02 -5.85 -17.04
N ALA A 265 6.56 -4.63 -17.09
CA ALA A 265 7.96 -4.37 -16.79
C ALA A 265 8.30 -4.77 -15.35
N LEU A 266 7.46 -4.37 -14.39
CA LEU A 266 7.59 -4.80 -13.00
C LEU A 266 7.56 -6.32 -12.84
N ALA A 267 6.59 -7.00 -13.47
CA ALA A 267 6.53 -8.46 -13.46
C ALA A 267 7.77 -9.10 -14.10
N GLY A 268 8.39 -8.43 -15.07
CA GLY A 268 9.71 -8.72 -15.66
C GLY A 268 10.86 -8.70 -14.65
N ASN A 269 10.84 -7.72 -13.75
CA ASN A 269 11.90 -7.52 -12.79
C ASN A 269 11.85 -8.59 -11.67
N ARG A 270 12.82 -9.51 -11.71
CA ARG A 270 12.94 -10.60 -10.73
C ARG A 270 13.48 -10.14 -9.37
N GLN A 271 14.19 -9.01 -9.33
CA GLN A 271 14.75 -8.44 -8.11
C GLN A 271 13.75 -7.54 -7.36
N SER A 272 12.70 -7.08 -8.06
CA SER A 272 11.64 -6.26 -7.47
C SER A 272 10.63 -7.08 -6.66
N VAL A 273 10.34 -6.63 -5.43
CA VAL A 273 9.23 -7.18 -4.61
C VAL A 273 7.88 -6.95 -5.28
N LEU A 274 7.72 -5.83 -6.00
CA LEU A 274 6.50 -5.52 -6.74
C LEU A 274 6.36 -6.50 -7.92
N GLY A 275 7.47 -6.83 -8.58
CA GLY A 275 7.49 -7.86 -9.61
C GLY A 275 7.11 -9.24 -9.09
N ALA A 276 7.66 -9.64 -7.93
CA ALA A 276 7.27 -10.89 -7.27
C ALA A 276 5.78 -10.91 -6.92
N THR A 277 5.25 -9.78 -6.46
CA THR A 277 3.83 -9.63 -6.11
C THR A 277 2.93 -9.77 -7.33
N LEU A 278 3.25 -9.10 -8.44
CA LEU A 278 2.49 -9.22 -9.69
C LEU A 278 2.50 -10.65 -10.26
N ARG A 279 3.64 -11.34 -10.20
CA ARG A 279 3.73 -12.75 -10.62
C ARG A 279 2.93 -13.69 -9.70
N ALA A 280 2.86 -13.40 -8.40
CA ALA A 280 2.04 -14.15 -7.46
C ALA A 280 0.53 -13.87 -7.65
N LEU A 281 0.19 -12.66 -8.09
CA LEU A 281 -1.17 -12.29 -8.45
C LEU A 281 -1.60 -13.03 -9.72
N GLU A 282 -0.87 -12.93 -10.84
CA GLU A 282 -1.23 -13.64 -12.08
C GLU A 282 -0.18 -14.73 -12.38
N PRO A 283 -0.38 -15.99 -11.91
CA PRO A 283 0.61 -17.06 -12.08
C PRO A 283 0.92 -17.39 -13.55
N ARG A 284 0.02 -17.04 -14.49
CA ARG A 284 0.31 -17.18 -15.93
C ARG A 284 1.49 -16.32 -16.37
N LEU A 285 1.72 -15.17 -15.72
CA LEU A 285 2.87 -14.30 -16.01
C LEU A 285 4.21 -14.97 -15.72
N ALA A 286 4.26 -15.88 -14.73
CA ALA A 286 5.50 -16.60 -14.43
C ALA A 286 6.04 -17.37 -15.66
N ARG A 287 5.15 -17.77 -16.58
CA ARG A 287 5.50 -18.48 -17.83
C ARG A 287 5.72 -17.55 -19.04
N VAL A 288 5.02 -16.41 -19.09
CA VAL A 288 5.12 -15.44 -20.21
C VAL A 288 6.37 -14.58 -20.08
N VAL A 289 6.76 -14.24 -18.85
CA VAL A 289 7.91 -13.38 -18.53
C VAL A 289 9.23 -14.16 -18.55
N GLU A 290 9.21 -15.49 -18.71
CA GLU A 290 10.43 -16.27 -18.94
C GLU A 290 11.07 -16.00 -20.32
N ALA A 291 10.39 -15.28 -21.22
CA ALA A 291 10.86 -14.99 -22.56
C ALA A 291 11.02 -13.48 -22.78
N GLU A 292 12.09 -12.91 -22.23
CA GLU A 292 13.01 -11.94 -22.86
C GLU A 292 14.03 -11.53 -21.80
N GLY A 293 15.32 -11.73 -22.11
CA GLY A 293 16.40 -11.21 -21.28
C GLY A 293 16.30 -9.69 -21.14
N PRO A 294 16.94 -9.09 -20.14
CA PRO A 294 16.78 -7.66 -19.85
C PRO A 294 17.01 -6.80 -21.10
N VAL A 295 16.17 -5.79 -21.31
CA VAL A 295 16.55 -4.64 -22.15
C VAL A 295 17.80 -4.05 -21.49
N ALA A 296 18.94 -4.19 -22.15
CA ALA A 296 20.18 -3.62 -21.70
C ALA A 296 20.05 -2.09 -21.76
N TRP A 297 19.82 -1.48 -20.60
CA TRP A 297 20.02 -0.04 -20.43
C TRP A 297 21.52 0.25 -20.46
N PRO A 298 21.97 1.33 -21.12
CA PRO A 298 23.37 1.73 -21.07
C PRO A 298 23.74 2.04 -19.61
N THR A 299 24.50 1.13 -19.00
CA THR A 299 25.23 1.41 -17.76
C THR A 299 26.14 2.60 -18.02
N ALA A 300 25.92 3.70 -17.31
CA ALA A 300 26.99 4.67 -17.12
C ALA A 300 28.16 3.90 -16.48
N SER A 301 29.31 3.91 -17.15
CA SER A 301 30.55 3.34 -16.65
C SER A 301 30.95 4.11 -15.39
N VAL A 302 30.62 3.56 -14.23
CA VAL A 302 31.26 3.95 -12.97
C VAL A 302 32.52 3.10 -12.89
N GLU A 303 33.69 3.72 -13.02
CA GLU A 303 34.94 3.08 -12.64
C GLU A 303 34.83 2.74 -11.14
N GLU A 304 34.68 1.46 -10.83
CA GLU A 304 34.69 0.96 -9.46
C GLU A 304 36.12 1.09 -8.92
N GLU A 305 36.41 2.17 -8.19
CA GLU A 305 37.53 2.13 -7.25
C GLU A 305 37.26 1.01 -6.22
N GLU A 306 38.21 0.08 -6.09
CA GLU A 306 38.19 -1.01 -5.10
C GLU A 306 38.19 -0.43 -3.67
N ALA A 307 37.01 -0.02 -3.20
CA ALA A 307 36.77 0.31 -1.81
C ALA A 307 36.59 -0.98 -1.01
N ILE A 308 37.39 -1.15 0.04
CA ILE A 308 37.24 -2.22 1.03
C ILE A 308 35.83 -2.12 1.63
N ARG A 309 34.94 -3.05 1.25
CA ARG A 309 33.58 -3.15 1.79
C ARG A 309 33.61 -3.87 3.14
N LEU A 310 33.69 -3.11 4.23
CA LEU A 310 33.34 -3.61 5.56
C LEU A 310 31.81 -3.77 5.63
N GLU A 311 31.31 -5.00 5.48
CA GLU A 311 29.90 -5.34 5.63
C GLU A 311 29.45 -5.28 7.11
N ALA A 312 29.36 -4.08 7.67
CA ALA A 312 28.51 -3.86 8.83
C ALA A 312 27.07 -3.69 8.32
N PRO A 313 26.07 -4.45 8.83
CA PRO A 313 24.68 -4.23 8.47
C PRO A 313 24.20 -2.91 9.08
N LEU A 314 24.44 -1.81 8.38
CA LEU A 314 24.00 -0.47 8.77
C LEU A 314 22.58 -0.24 8.29
N VAL A 315 21.76 0.32 9.18
CA VAL A 315 20.45 0.86 8.83
C VAL A 315 20.62 2.34 8.52
N ASN A 316 20.47 2.70 7.25
CA ASN A 316 20.54 4.08 6.80
C ASN A 316 19.17 4.76 6.88
N LEU A 317 19.13 6.00 7.33
CA LEU A 317 17.94 6.84 7.42
C LEU A 317 18.20 8.19 6.80
N LEU A 318 17.30 8.60 5.91
CA LEU A 318 17.20 9.98 5.45
C LEU A 318 16.22 10.71 6.36
N LEU A 319 16.66 11.85 6.89
CA LEU A 319 15.89 12.67 7.82
C LEU A 319 15.67 14.05 7.21
N SER A 320 14.42 14.51 7.22
CA SER A 320 14.07 15.93 7.05
C SER A 320 13.70 16.49 8.41
N VAL A 321 14.21 17.66 8.76
CA VAL A 321 13.89 18.33 10.03
C VAL A 321 13.32 19.70 9.74
N THR A 322 12.15 20.00 10.29
CA THR A 322 11.48 21.30 10.12
C THR A 322 11.12 21.91 11.47
N ASP A 323 10.85 23.21 11.49
CA ASP A 323 10.18 23.87 12.61
C ASP A 323 8.65 23.59 12.59
N ALA A 324 7.91 24.27 13.47
CA ALA A 324 6.48 24.13 13.61
C ALA A 324 5.71 24.68 12.39
N GLU A 325 6.30 25.66 11.72
CA GLU A 325 5.81 26.31 10.50
C GLU A 325 6.15 25.49 9.24
N GLY A 326 6.93 24.42 9.38
CA GLY A 326 7.31 23.52 8.29
C GLY A 326 8.48 24.01 7.45
N LYS A 327 9.23 25.00 7.93
CA LYS A 327 10.49 25.46 7.32
C LYS A 327 11.63 24.55 7.77
N VAL A 328 12.48 24.22 6.81
CA VAL A 328 13.61 23.30 6.99
C VAL A 328 14.66 23.88 7.93
N LEU A 329 15.10 23.06 8.90
CA LEU A 329 16.14 23.39 9.85
C LEU A 329 17.48 22.81 9.37
N SER A 330 18.47 23.69 9.21
CA SER A 330 19.84 23.35 8.83
C SER A 330 20.80 23.44 10.03
N GLY A 331 22.04 22.98 9.87
CA GLY A 331 23.10 23.13 10.87
C GLY A 331 23.04 22.18 12.07
N LEU A 332 22.11 21.23 12.09
CA LEU A 332 22.04 20.16 13.10
C LEU A 332 23.23 19.20 12.99
N THR A 333 23.64 18.66 14.13
CA THR A 333 24.75 17.73 14.31
C THR A 333 24.24 16.40 14.84
N ALA A 334 25.08 15.34 14.78
CA ALA A 334 24.72 14.03 15.30
C ALA A 334 24.28 14.06 16.78
N ALA A 335 24.84 14.97 17.59
CA ALA A 335 24.54 15.12 19.01
C ALA A 335 23.12 15.64 19.27
N ASP A 336 22.50 16.29 18.27
CA ASP A 336 21.12 16.76 18.37
C ASP A 336 20.12 15.61 18.21
N PHE A 337 20.54 14.42 17.77
CA PHE A 337 19.64 13.32 17.46
C PHE A 337 19.75 12.18 18.46
N THR A 338 18.63 11.50 18.66
CA THR A 338 18.58 10.20 19.34
C THR A 338 17.70 9.26 18.53
N VAL A 339 18.15 8.01 18.39
CA VAL A 339 17.48 6.98 17.59
C VAL A 339 17.13 5.79 18.46
N TRP A 340 15.94 5.25 18.26
CA TRP A 340 15.47 4.02 18.89
C TRP A 340 14.98 3.04 17.81
N GLU A 341 15.29 1.76 18.03
CA GLU A 341 14.72 0.63 17.29
C GLU A 341 13.87 -0.19 18.26
N ASP A 342 12.58 -0.32 17.99
CA ASP A 342 11.61 -1.03 18.87
C ASP A 342 11.64 -0.59 20.34
N GLY A 343 11.94 0.70 20.56
CA GLY A 343 12.10 1.31 21.89
C GLY A 343 13.49 1.15 22.51
N VAL A 344 14.40 0.41 21.86
CA VAL A 344 15.79 0.22 22.29
C VAL A 344 16.67 1.32 21.68
N PRO A 345 17.37 2.14 22.50
CA PRO A 345 18.26 3.17 21.99
C PRO A 345 19.37 2.58 21.12
N GLN A 346 19.67 3.24 20.00
CA GLN A 346 20.71 2.84 19.05
C GLN A 346 21.84 3.86 18.99
N GLN A 347 23.07 3.37 18.84
CA GLN A 347 24.22 4.25 18.68
C GLN A 347 24.36 4.68 17.22
N ILE A 348 24.32 6.00 16.98
CA ILE A 348 24.60 6.58 15.68
C ILE A 348 26.06 6.30 15.32
N ARG A 349 26.28 5.62 14.18
CA ARG A 349 27.61 5.29 13.65
C ARG A 349 28.06 6.27 12.58
N HIS A 350 27.11 6.78 11.81
CA HIS A 350 27.35 7.75 10.76
C HIS A 350 26.30 8.85 10.81
N PHE A 351 26.73 10.08 10.55
CA PHE A 351 25.88 11.23 10.39
C PHE A 351 26.50 12.15 9.35
N ALA A 352 25.71 12.56 8.36
CA ALA A 352 26.14 13.50 7.34
C ALA A 352 25.00 14.44 6.95
N VAL A 353 25.36 15.67 6.57
CA VAL A 353 24.48 16.54 5.80
C VAL A 353 24.66 16.16 4.34
N GLU A 354 23.61 15.65 3.71
CA GLU A 354 23.73 15.12 2.37
C GLU A 354 23.77 16.24 1.33
N THR A 355 24.94 16.41 0.70
CA THR A 355 25.16 17.37 -0.37
C THR A 355 25.23 16.74 -1.75
N SER A 356 25.25 15.40 -1.84
CA SER A 356 25.34 14.66 -3.10
C SER A 356 24.12 14.95 -4.00
N PRO A 357 24.27 14.91 -5.33
CA PRO A 357 23.16 15.21 -6.24
C PRO A 357 22.00 14.23 -6.09
N PHE A 358 20.77 14.71 -6.32
CA PHE A 358 19.60 13.84 -6.34
C PHE A 358 19.34 13.19 -7.68
N ASN A 359 18.77 12.00 -7.61
CA ASN A 359 18.00 11.41 -8.69
C ASN A 359 16.52 11.65 -8.41
N LEU A 360 15.89 12.44 -9.25
CA LEU A 360 14.48 12.79 -9.08
C LEU A 360 13.67 12.21 -10.23
N VAL A 361 12.56 11.56 -9.92
CA VAL A 361 11.51 11.26 -10.90
C VAL A 361 10.38 12.25 -10.70
N LEU A 362 10.07 13.02 -11.75
CA LEU A 362 8.85 13.82 -11.82
C LEU A 362 7.79 12.99 -12.55
N LEU A 363 6.82 12.48 -11.80
CA LEU A 363 5.75 11.63 -12.30
C LEU A 363 4.46 12.44 -12.40
N VAL A 364 4.00 12.70 -13.62
CA VAL A 364 2.90 13.63 -13.89
C VAL A 364 1.68 12.90 -14.43
N ASP A 365 0.54 13.10 -13.76
CA ASP A 365 -0.74 12.58 -14.17
C ASP A 365 -1.35 13.42 -15.30
N VAL A 366 -1.52 12.77 -16.44
CA VAL A 366 -2.09 13.35 -17.66
C VAL A 366 -3.42 12.69 -18.03
N SER A 367 -4.04 11.99 -17.07
CA SER A 367 -5.33 11.32 -17.26
C SER A 367 -6.47 12.30 -17.50
N GLY A 368 -7.62 11.78 -17.91
CA GLY A 368 -8.77 12.62 -18.29
C GLY A 368 -9.27 13.54 -17.17
N SER A 369 -9.01 13.21 -15.90
CA SER A 369 -9.40 14.04 -14.75
C SER A 369 -8.50 15.25 -14.51
N THR A 370 -7.35 15.31 -15.17
CA THR A 370 -6.32 16.36 -14.96
C THR A 370 -6.24 17.33 -16.13
N ARG A 371 -7.02 17.07 -17.19
CA ARG A 371 -6.97 17.78 -18.48
C ARG A 371 -7.06 19.30 -18.35
N GLY A 372 -7.93 19.81 -17.48
CA GLY A 372 -8.11 21.26 -17.26
C GLY A 372 -6.89 21.94 -16.65
N GLN A 373 -5.94 21.17 -16.12
CA GLN A 373 -4.81 21.67 -15.34
C GLN A 373 -3.46 21.53 -16.06
N TRP A 374 -3.43 20.88 -17.23
CA TRP A 374 -2.19 20.52 -17.92
C TRP A 374 -1.24 21.70 -18.16
N GLU A 375 -1.72 22.83 -18.69
CA GLU A 375 -0.86 23.98 -18.99
C GLU A 375 -0.21 24.55 -17.72
N ALA A 376 -0.97 24.54 -16.63
CA ALA A 376 -0.50 25.04 -15.35
C ALA A 376 0.47 24.05 -14.67
N ILE A 377 0.21 22.74 -14.79
CA ILE A 377 1.15 21.67 -14.41
C ILE A 377 2.46 21.77 -15.19
N ARG A 378 2.39 21.93 -16.52
CA ARG A 378 3.55 22.09 -17.41
C ARG A 378 4.36 23.31 -17.03
N GLY A 379 3.71 24.47 -16.86
CA GLY A 379 4.38 25.70 -16.45
C GLY A 379 5.09 25.57 -15.10
N ALA A 380 4.46 24.90 -14.14
CA ALA A 380 5.05 24.68 -12.83
C ALA A 380 6.20 23.65 -12.87
N ALA A 381 6.09 22.58 -13.68
CA ALA A 381 7.18 21.63 -13.90
C ALA A 381 8.42 22.29 -14.52
N LEU A 382 8.22 23.24 -15.45
CA LEU A 382 9.32 24.03 -16.02
C LEU A 382 10.02 24.88 -14.96
N ARG A 383 9.28 25.56 -14.08
CA ARG A 383 9.85 26.31 -12.95
C ARG A 383 10.59 25.40 -11.97
N PHE A 384 10.08 24.19 -11.73
CA PHE A 384 10.76 23.23 -10.88
C PHE A 384 12.15 22.86 -11.41
N LEU A 385 12.33 22.77 -12.73
CA LEU A 385 13.66 22.54 -13.32
C LEU A 385 14.66 23.66 -13.02
N GLU A 386 14.19 24.89 -12.81
CA GLU A 386 15.01 26.08 -12.57
C GLU A 386 15.51 26.17 -11.13
N VAL A 387 14.78 25.58 -10.17
CA VAL A 387 15.16 25.58 -8.75
C VAL A 387 16.04 24.39 -8.35
N MET A 388 16.22 23.40 -9.23
CA MET A 388 17.10 22.25 -8.99
C MET A 388 18.57 22.60 -9.24
N ARG A 389 19.51 21.87 -8.64
CA ARG A 389 20.94 22.10 -8.89
C ARG A 389 21.33 21.58 -10.28
N PRO A 390 22.37 22.13 -10.93
CA PRO A 390 22.84 21.65 -12.23
C PRO A 390 23.25 20.16 -12.23
N GLU A 391 23.75 19.66 -11.10
CA GLU A 391 24.23 18.28 -10.95
C GLU A 391 23.10 17.28 -10.67
N ASP A 392 21.94 17.75 -10.20
CA ASP A 392 20.81 16.87 -9.91
C ASP A 392 20.28 16.27 -11.22
N ARG A 393 20.00 14.97 -11.24
CA ARG A 393 19.44 14.29 -12.41
C ARG A 393 17.92 14.18 -12.27
N ILE A 394 17.20 14.46 -13.35
CA ILE A 394 15.74 14.34 -13.39
C ILE A 394 15.30 13.39 -14.49
N ALA A 395 14.36 12.50 -14.17
CA ALA A 395 13.57 11.76 -15.14
C ALA A 395 12.16 12.35 -15.17
N LEU A 396 11.57 12.43 -16.36
CA LEU A 396 10.19 12.87 -16.55
C LEU A 396 9.36 11.71 -17.05
N LEU A 397 8.37 11.31 -16.24
CA LEU A 397 7.42 10.27 -16.57
C LEU A 397 6.02 10.88 -16.61
N LEU A 398 5.25 10.51 -17.63
CA LEU A 398 3.82 10.78 -17.67
C LEU A 398 3.07 9.49 -17.41
N PHE A 399 1.89 9.61 -16.81
CA PHE A 399 0.99 8.48 -16.72
C PHE A 399 -0.46 8.88 -16.89
N ALA A 400 -1.19 7.97 -17.52
CA ALA A 400 -2.64 7.91 -17.50
C ALA A 400 -2.99 6.44 -17.36
N ARG A 401 -3.42 5.80 -18.46
CA ARG A 401 -3.71 4.36 -18.48
C ARG A 401 -2.47 3.47 -18.36
N ASP A 402 -1.31 4.06 -18.62
CA ASP A 402 -0.01 3.42 -18.62
C ASP A 402 1.06 4.49 -18.38
N VAL A 403 2.29 4.05 -18.10
CA VAL A 403 3.44 4.94 -17.95
C VAL A 403 4.09 5.21 -19.30
N GLU A 404 4.61 6.42 -19.47
CA GLU A 404 5.47 6.81 -20.58
C GLU A 404 6.70 7.55 -20.04
N VAL A 405 7.88 7.07 -20.41
CA VAL A 405 9.15 7.72 -20.05
C VAL A 405 9.45 8.76 -21.12
N ILE A 406 9.28 10.02 -20.77
CA ILE A 406 9.49 11.16 -21.68
C ILE A 406 10.95 11.59 -21.69
N ALA A 407 11.57 11.62 -20.51
CA ALA A 407 13.01 11.80 -20.37
C ALA A 407 13.55 10.79 -19.33
N PRO A 408 14.60 10.02 -19.66
CA PRO A 408 15.29 9.21 -18.67
C PRO A 408 16.02 10.11 -17.67
N LEU A 409 16.56 9.51 -16.61
CA LEU A 409 17.31 10.23 -15.58
C LEU A 409 18.53 10.94 -16.20
N THR A 410 18.49 12.27 -16.27
CA THR A 410 19.50 13.09 -16.96
C THR A 410 19.79 14.39 -16.21
N PRO A 411 21.05 14.88 -16.19
CA PRO A 411 21.35 16.25 -15.74
C PRO A 411 21.02 17.31 -16.80
N ASP A 412 20.77 16.92 -18.06
CA ASP A 412 20.43 17.84 -19.15
C ASP A 412 19.00 18.39 -18.98
N ARG A 413 18.90 19.60 -18.44
CA ARG A 413 17.63 20.30 -18.22
C ARG A 413 16.95 20.69 -19.52
N ASP A 414 17.71 20.98 -20.56
CA ASP A 414 17.14 21.39 -21.83
C ASP A 414 16.52 20.18 -22.55
N GLN A 415 17.08 18.98 -22.38
CA GLN A 415 16.44 17.74 -22.81
C GLN A 415 15.05 17.60 -22.19
N VAL A 416 14.94 17.79 -20.88
CA VAL A 416 13.66 17.64 -20.15
C VAL A 416 12.68 18.76 -20.50
N ARG A 417 13.17 20.00 -20.64
CA ARG A 417 12.39 21.17 -21.09
C ARG A 417 11.80 20.94 -22.48
N ARG A 418 12.62 20.57 -23.47
CA ARG A 418 12.16 20.25 -24.83
C ARG A 418 11.15 19.12 -24.82
N ALA A 419 11.37 18.11 -23.97
CA ALA A 419 10.46 16.99 -23.86
C ALA A 419 9.10 17.42 -23.27
N LEU A 420 9.07 18.34 -22.29
CA LEU A 420 7.83 18.95 -21.77
C LEU A 420 7.06 19.74 -22.83
N GLU A 421 7.78 20.35 -23.79
CA GLU A 421 7.16 21.26 -24.75
C GLU A 421 6.28 20.57 -25.80
N HIS A 422 6.55 19.30 -26.10
CA HIS A 422 5.94 18.56 -27.20
C HIS A 422 4.92 17.50 -26.73
N ILE A 423 4.55 17.53 -25.45
CA ILE A 423 3.60 16.57 -24.89
C ILE A 423 2.18 16.94 -25.32
N VAL A 424 1.50 15.97 -25.92
CA VAL A 424 0.05 15.97 -26.07
C VAL A 424 -0.50 15.01 -25.01
N PRO A 425 -1.22 15.50 -23.98
CA PRO A 425 -1.69 14.65 -22.89
C PRO A 425 -2.53 13.47 -23.39
N PRO A 426 -2.13 12.22 -23.12
CA PRO A 426 -2.90 11.05 -23.49
C PRO A 426 -4.19 10.96 -22.67
N LEU A 427 -5.34 10.81 -23.33
CA LEU A 427 -6.60 10.56 -22.66
C LEU A 427 -6.66 9.12 -22.14
N GLY A 428 -7.29 8.93 -20.97
CA GLY A 428 -7.60 7.61 -20.44
C GLY A 428 -7.84 7.56 -18.94
N SER A 429 -7.93 6.33 -18.44
CA SER A 429 -7.95 5.96 -17.01
C SER A 429 -6.65 6.36 -16.29
N THR A 430 -6.58 6.14 -15.00
CA THR A 430 -5.46 6.51 -14.12
C THR A 430 -4.91 5.25 -13.45
N ALA A 431 -3.72 4.78 -13.89
CA ALA A 431 -3.00 3.63 -13.35
C ALA A 431 -1.87 4.12 -12.43
N LEU A 432 -2.26 4.80 -11.35
CA LEU A 432 -1.37 5.52 -10.43
C LEU A 432 -0.39 4.57 -9.73
N TYR A 433 -0.87 3.47 -9.16
CA TYR A 433 -0.03 2.55 -8.38
C TYR A 433 0.98 1.81 -9.26
N ASP A 434 0.59 1.39 -10.47
CA ASP A 434 1.50 0.81 -11.45
C ASP A 434 2.60 1.82 -11.84
N ALA A 435 2.24 3.08 -12.06
CA ALA A 435 3.17 4.14 -12.44
C ALA A 435 4.18 4.48 -11.31
N ILE A 436 3.71 4.61 -10.07
CA ILE A 436 4.59 4.79 -8.90
C ILE A 436 5.50 3.57 -8.73
N GLY A 437 4.94 2.36 -8.80
CA GLY A 437 5.70 1.13 -8.69
C GLY A 437 6.82 1.04 -9.74
N TYR A 438 6.51 1.40 -11.00
CA TYR A 438 7.47 1.45 -12.09
C TYR A 438 8.57 2.49 -11.83
N ALA A 439 8.21 3.71 -11.41
CA ALA A 439 9.20 4.74 -11.07
C ALA A 439 10.16 4.28 -9.97
N LEU A 440 9.65 3.62 -8.92
CA LEU A 440 10.45 3.15 -7.79
C LEU A 440 11.37 1.98 -8.17
N ALA A 441 10.85 0.98 -8.89
CA ALA A 441 11.59 -0.26 -9.13
C ALA A 441 12.41 -0.26 -10.43
N GLU A 442 11.91 0.38 -11.50
CA GLU A 442 12.54 0.33 -12.82
C GLU A 442 13.41 1.56 -13.09
N VAL A 443 13.00 2.74 -12.61
CA VAL A 443 13.75 4.00 -12.84
C VAL A 443 14.74 4.28 -11.70
N LEU A 444 14.26 4.26 -10.45
CA LEU A 444 15.10 4.52 -9.28
C LEU A 444 15.80 3.26 -8.74
N GLY A 445 15.28 2.07 -9.04
CA GLY A 445 15.86 0.79 -8.60
C GLY A 445 17.33 0.59 -9.01
N PRO A 446 17.73 0.88 -10.27
CA PRO A 446 19.13 0.79 -10.70
C PRO A 446 20.10 1.72 -9.97
N VAL A 447 19.60 2.84 -9.42
CA VAL A 447 20.38 3.83 -8.65
C VAL A 447 20.06 3.79 -7.15
N ARG A 448 19.56 2.65 -6.68
CA ARG A 448 19.27 2.44 -5.25
C ARG A 448 20.53 2.62 -4.40
N GLY A 449 20.36 3.15 -3.18
CA GLY A 449 21.46 3.54 -2.30
C GLY A 449 21.99 4.95 -2.54
N GLN A 450 21.63 5.59 -3.66
CA GLN A 450 21.83 7.03 -3.87
C GLN A 450 20.65 7.84 -3.35
N ARG A 451 20.77 9.17 -3.38
CA ARG A 451 19.70 10.08 -2.98
C ARG A 451 18.61 10.12 -4.04
N ASN A 452 17.52 9.42 -3.76
CA ASN A 452 16.41 9.26 -4.69
C ASN A 452 15.18 10.01 -4.19
N ALA A 453 14.45 10.66 -5.09
CA ALA A 453 13.18 11.30 -4.80
C ALA A 453 12.16 11.04 -5.92
N LEU A 454 10.90 10.92 -5.55
CA LEU A 454 9.77 10.79 -6.47
C LEU A 454 8.76 11.89 -6.15
N VAL A 455 8.56 12.80 -7.10
CA VAL A 455 7.51 13.84 -7.01
C VAL A 455 6.34 13.38 -7.87
N VAL A 456 5.16 13.22 -7.26
CA VAL A 456 3.97 12.69 -7.95
C VAL A 456 2.91 13.78 -8.04
N LEU A 457 2.53 14.20 -9.24
CA LEU A 457 1.45 15.17 -9.46
C LEU A 457 0.22 14.42 -9.95
N THR A 458 -0.88 14.46 -9.20
CA THR A 458 -2.10 13.69 -9.51
C THR A 458 -3.31 14.22 -8.75
N ASP A 459 -4.52 13.79 -9.11
CA ASP A 459 -5.70 13.90 -8.23
C ASP A 459 -5.80 12.71 -7.25
N GLY A 460 -4.83 11.78 -7.31
CA GLY A 460 -4.63 10.66 -6.40
C GLY A 460 -5.52 9.45 -6.66
N ARG A 461 -6.42 9.51 -7.64
CA ARG A 461 -7.41 8.45 -7.85
C ARG A 461 -6.87 7.39 -8.81
N ASP A 462 -6.59 6.20 -8.30
CA ASP A 462 -6.36 5.02 -9.14
C ASP A 462 -7.70 4.49 -9.67
N SER A 463 -8.10 4.93 -10.86
CA SER A 463 -9.46 4.67 -11.34
C SER A 463 -9.63 4.71 -12.85
N SER A 464 -10.77 4.20 -13.29
CA SER A 464 -11.28 4.35 -14.65
C SER A 464 -12.34 5.45 -14.69
N PHE A 465 -12.04 6.70 -14.31
CA PHE A 465 -13.07 7.75 -14.26
C PHE A 465 -13.64 8.08 -15.66
N ALA A 466 -14.93 8.45 -15.72
CA ALA A 466 -15.66 8.75 -16.96
C ALA A 466 -15.60 10.22 -17.25
N TYR A 467 -15.10 10.61 -18.41
CA TYR A 467 -15.45 11.93 -18.92
C TYR A 467 -16.86 11.87 -19.52
N GLN A 468 -17.57 13.00 -19.42
CA GLN A 468 -18.99 13.19 -19.74
C GLN A 468 -19.51 12.44 -20.98
N GLY A 469 -20.73 11.91 -20.86
CA GLY A 469 -21.55 11.44 -21.99
C GLY A 469 -21.18 10.08 -22.59
N THR A 470 -20.06 9.48 -22.18
CA THR A 470 -19.72 8.10 -22.55
C THR A 470 -19.89 7.16 -21.34
N PRO A 471 -20.95 6.36 -21.33
CA PRO A 471 -21.02 5.11 -20.59
C PRO A 471 -19.67 4.43 -20.28
N LEU A 472 -19.41 4.10 -19.00
CA LEU A 472 -18.27 3.29 -18.48
C LEU A 472 -17.93 2.04 -19.33
N TRP A 473 -18.88 1.51 -20.09
CA TRP A 473 -18.82 0.24 -20.80
C TRP A 473 -18.74 0.37 -22.34
N ASN A 474 -18.89 1.57 -22.92
CA ASN A 474 -18.80 1.76 -24.38
C ASN A 474 -17.42 2.23 -24.87
N ASP A 475 -16.46 2.44 -23.96
CA ASP A 475 -15.11 2.86 -24.32
C ASP A 475 -14.14 1.66 -24.32
N PRO A 476 -13.78 1.10 -25.49
CA PRO A 476 -12.78 0.03 -25.60
C PRO A 476 -11.37 0.46 -25.17
N LEU A 477 -11.13 1.74 -24.90
CA LEU A 477 -9.86 2.29 -24.41
C LEU A 477 -9.81 2.41 -22.88
N ARG A 478 -10.90 2.10 -22.16
CA ARG A 478 -10.96 2.18 -20.70
C ARG A 478 -10.46 0.92 -20.01
N ARG A 479 -9.52 1.10 -19.08
CA ARG A 479 -9.00 0.07 -18.18
C ARG A 479 -9.32 0.43 -16.72
N PRO A 480 -9.55 -0.54 -15.83
CA PRO A 480 -9.93 -0.31 -14.44
C PRO A 480 -8.96 0.50 -13.55
N GLY A 481 -7.76 0.87 -13.98
CA GLY A 481 -6.72 1.45 -13.10
C GLY A 481 -5.53 0.50 -13.00
N SER A 482 -4.80 0.53 -11.87
CA SER A 482 -3.59 -0.26 -11.67
C SER A 482 -3.86 -1.76 -11.46
N PHE A 483 -2.86 -2.58 -11.78
CA PHE A 483 -2.80 -4.00 -11.41
C PHE A 483 -2.23 -4.21 -10.01
N LEU A 484 -1.29 -3.35 -9.60
CA LEU A 484 -0.84 -3.29 -8.22
C LEU A 484 -1.97 -2.80 -7.32
N ARG A 485 -2.12 -3.45 -6.16
CA ARG A 485 -2.93 -2.91 -5.07
C ARG A 485 -2.10 -1.90 -4.30
N PHE A 486 -2.78 -0.97 -3.63
CA PHE A 486 -2.09 0.00 -2.79
C PHE A 486 -1.22 -0.66 -1.71
N GLN A 487 -1.68 -1.78 -1.12
CA GLN A 487 -0.90 -2.48 -0.09
C GLN A 487 0.33 -3.19 -0.66
N ASP A 488 0.30 -3.60 -1.92
CA ASP A 488 1.47 -4.16 -2.61
C ASP A 488 2.48 -3.05 -2.90
N LEU A 489 2.01 -1.88 -3.34
CA LEU A 489 2.84 -0.70 -3.59
C LEU A 489 3.62 -0.28 -2.32
N ILE A 490 2.99 -0.33 -1.15
CA ILE A 490 3.64 -0.04 0.14
C ILE A 490 4.93 -0.87 0.33
N LEU A 491 4.94 -2.13 -0.09
CA LEU A 491 6.14 -2.97 0.00
C LEU A 491 7.29 -2.43 -0.87
N GLY A 492 6.96 -1.89 -2.05
CA GLY A 492 7.91 -1.24 -2.94
C GLY A 492 8.45 0.07 -2.35
N VAL A 493 7.59 0.85 -1.68
CA VAL A 493 7.98 2.09 -0.98
C VAL A 493 8.91 1.80 0.19
N LEU A 494 8.59 0.80 1.01
CA LEU A 494 9.41 0.43 2.16
C LEU A 494 10.78 -0.15 1.78
N GLN A 495 10.90 -0.66 0.55
CA GLN A 495 12.16 -1.13 -0.01
C GLN A 495 12.86 -0.09 -0.86
N SER A 496 12.18 0.97 -1.29
CA SER A 496 12.85 2.07 -1.94
C SER A 496 13.56 2.90 -0.87
N ASP A 497 14.71 3.44 -1.23
CA ASP A 497 15.40 4.45 -0.42
C ASP A 497 15.01 5.86 -0.94
N ALA A 498 13.83 5.98 -1.56
CA ALA A 498 13.37 7.18 -2.24
C ALA A 498 12.38 7.97 -1.38
N LEU A 499 12.58 9.28 -1.25
CA LEU A 499 11.60 10.17 -0.65
C LEU A 499 10.44 10.42 -1.62
N ILE A 500 9.19 10.30 -1.17
CA ILE A 500 8.02 10.48 -2.03
C ILE A 500 7.29 11.77 -1.64
N TYR A 501 7.11 12.66 -2.61
CA TYR A 501 6.42 13.95 -2.46
C TYR A 501 5.18 13.99 -3.37
N PRO A 502 4.04 13.49 -2.90
CA PRO A 502 2.80 13.62 -3.63
C PRO A 502 2.25 15.05 -3.53
N ILE A 503 1.84 15.57 -4.68
CA ILE A 503 1.17 16.84 -4.85
C ILE A 503 -0.21 16.52 -5.43
N MET A 504 -1.22 16.62 -4.58
CA MET A 504 -2.61 16.36 -4.94
C MET A 504 -3.31 17.66 -5.32
N PHE A 505 -3.82 17.74 -6.54
CA PHE A 505 -4.66 18.87 -6.94
C PHE A 505 -6.15 18.57 -6.74
N GLU A 506 -6.87 19.56 -6.24
CA GLU A 506 -8.29 19.45 -5.94
C GLU A 506 -9.12 19.69 -7.21
N ASN A 507 -9.73 18.64 -7.75
CA ASN A 507 -10.65 18.70 -8.89
C ASN A 507 -12.06 18.18 -8.55
N GLU A 508 -12.34 17.94 -7.26
CA GLU A 508 -13.58 17.31 -6.80
C GLU A 508 -14.82 18.11 -7.23
N ALA A 509 -14.83 19.43 -7.00
CA ALA A 509 -15.97 20.28 -7.29
C ALA A 509 -16.30 20.32 -8.79
N GLU A 510 -15.28 20.39 -9.65
CA GLU A 510 -15.43 20.35 -11.11
C GLU A 510 -16.04 19.02 -11.55
N LEU A 511 -15.59 17.91 -10.96
CA LEU A 511 -16.06 16.59 -11.30
C LEU A 511 -17.48 16.31 -10.79
N ALA A 512 -17.77 16.72 -9.56
CA ALA A 512 -19.04 16.54 -8.87
C ALA A 512 -20.15 17.42 -9.44
N ALA A 513 -19.81 18.55 -10.08
CA ALA A 513 -20.77 19.52 -10.64
C ALA A 513 -21.76 18.88 -11.63
N THR A 514 -21.36 17.80 -12.30
CA THR A 514 -22.15 17.15 -13.36
C THR A 514 -22.86 15.88 -12.91
N LEU A 515 -22.71 15.51 -11.64
CA LEU A 515 -23.22 14.25 -11.09
C LEU A 515 -24.47 14.47 -10.23
N HIS A 516 -25.35 13.47 -10.21
CA HIS A 516 -26.42 13.35 -9.21
C HIS A 516 -25.83 13.06 -7.82
N GLU A 517 -26.62 13.25 -6.76
CA GLU A 517 -26.15 13.16 -5.37
C GLU A 517 -25.37 11.88 -5.05
N SER A 518 -25.82 10.72 -5.52
CA SER A 518 -25.11 9.46 -5.35
C SER A 518 -23.73 9.47 -6.03
N GLY A 519 -23.61 10.08 -7.20
CA GLY A 519 -22.33 10.22 -7.91
C GLY A 519 -21.40 11.24 -7.25
N ARG A 520 -21.94 12.30 -6.64
CA ARG A 520 -21.14 13.26 -5.86
C ARG A 520 -20.51 12.60 -4.64
N GLU A 521 -21.29 11.80 -3.91
CA GLU A 521 -20.78 11.08 -2.74
C GLU A 521 -19.70 10.06 -3.13
N GLN A 522 -19.84 9.39 -4.28
CA GLN A 522 -18.81 8.50 -4.81
C GLN A 522 -17.51 9.22 -5.12
N VAL A 523 -17.59 10.39 -5.75
CA VAL A 523 -16.40 11.20 -6.06
C VAL A 523 -15.72 11.64 -4.76
N ARG A 524 -16.49 12.11 -3.76
CA ARG A 524 -15.97 12.46 -2.43
C ARG A 524 -15.24 11.31 -1.75
N ALA A 525 -15.88 10.15 -1.67
CA ALA A 525 -15.28 8.97 -1.06
C ALA A 525 -14.01 8.53 -1.80
N ALA A 526 -13.98 8.59 -3.13
CA ALA A 526 -12.78 8.27 -3.91
C ALA A 526 -11.65 9.28 -3.68
N THR A 527 -11.96 10.59 -3.58
CA THR A 527 -10.98 11.65 -3.30
C THR A 527 -10.38 11.50 -1.90
N ARG A 528 -11.19 11.13 -0.89
CA ARG A 528 -10.69 10.86 0.47
C ARG A 528 -9.75 9.65 0.53
N VAL A 529 -10.08 8.54 -0.14
CA VAL A 529 -9.16 7.38 -0.27
C VAL A 529 -7.86 7.79 -0.95
N ALA A 530 -7.97 8.53 -2.05
CA ALA A 530 -6.82 9.02 -2.80
C ALA A 530 -5.88 9.84 -1.90
N GLU A 531 -6.43 10.79 -1.14
CA GLU A 531 -5.67 11.59 -0.19
C GLU A 531 -5.02 10.74 0.91
N GLU A 532 -5.76 9.80 1.54
CA GLU A 532 -5.20 8.90 2.55
C GLU A 532 -4.01 8.12 1.98
N HIS A 533 -4.17 7.55 0.79
CA HIS A 533 -3.14 6.75 0.14
C HIS A 533 -1.90 7.58 -0.18
N LEU A 534 -2.06 8.77 -0.79
CA LEU A 534 -0.93 9.67 -1.08
C LEU A 534 -0.21 10.10 0.21
N ARG A 535 -0.95 10.50 1.25
CA ARG A 535 -0.39 10.87 2.55
C ARG A 535 0.41 9.72 3.15
N GLN A 536 -0.12 8.50 3.08
CA GLN A 536 0.57 7.31 3.56
C GLN A 536 1.87 7.01 2.77
N LEU A 537 1.92 7.23 1.46
CA LEU A 537 3.16 7.08 0.68
C LEU A 537 4.24 8.08 1.12
N ALA A 538 3.85 9.34 1.38
CA ALA A 538 4.75 10.36 1.89
C ALA A 538 5.29 9.98 3.28
N ASP A 539 4.41 9.60 4.21
CA ASP A 539 4.78 9.26 5.59
C ASP A 539 5.71 8.03 5.65
N LEU A 540 5.42 6.99 4.85
CA LEU A 540 6.24 5.77 4.83
C LEU A 540 7.63 5.98 4.23
N SER A 541 7.76 6.89 3.27
CA SER A 541 9.04 7.24 2.66
C SER A 541 9.84 8.28 3.46
N GLY A 542 9.19 9.00 4.38
CA GLY A 542 9.76 10.18 5.04
C GLY A 542 9.61 11.47 4.21
N GLY A 543 8.91 11.42 3.07
CA GLY A 543 8.55 12.57 2.24
C GLY A 543 7.35 13.36 2.79
N ARG A 544 6.80 14.29 1.99
CA ARG A 544 5.72 15.21 2.39
C ARG A 544 4.58 15.20 1.40
N PHE A 545 3.37 15.17 1.92
CA PHE A 545 2.14 15.35 1.14
C PHE A 545 1.78 16.84 1.02
N TYR A 546 1.39 17.26 -0.18
CA TYR A 546 0.88 18.59 -0.46
C TYR A 546 -0.50 18.50 -1.09
N ARG A 547 -1.45 19.24 -0.53
CA ARG A 547 -2.77 19.46 -1.15
C ARG A 547 -2.81 20.85 -1.75
N VAL A 548 -3.15 20.93 -3.02
CA VAL A 548 -3.15 22.14 -3.83
C VAL A 548 -4.55 22.39 -4.35
N ARG A 549 -5.13 23.53 -3.96
CA ARG A 549 -6.47 23.93 -4.41
C ARG A 549 -6.43 24.76 -5.68
N ASP A 550 -5.36 25.53 -5.83
CA ASP A 550 -5.15 26.42 -6.97
C ASP A 550 -3.76 26.17 -7.54
N VAL A 551 -3.67 26.05 -8.86
CA VAL A 551 -2.41 25.70 -9.52
C VAL A 551 -1.31 26.77 -9.32
N SER A 552 -1.68 28.01 -9.00
CA SER A 552 -0.74 29.05 -8.57
C SER A 552 0.08 28.67 -7.33
N GLN A 553 -0.42 27.78 -6.48
CA GLN A 553 0.29 27.31 -5.29
C GLN A 553 1.41 26.32 -5.62
N LEU A 554 1.43 25.70 -6.82
CA LEU A 554 2.43 24.70 -7.19
C LEU A 554 3.86 25.23 -7.12
N GLU A 555 4.06 26.50 -7.46
CA GLU A 555 5.38 27.12 -7.46
C GLU A 555 6.00 27.12 -6.06
N GLY A 556 5.26 27.60 -5.05
CA GLY A 556 5.71 27.56 -3.67
C GLY A 556 5.89 26.14 -3.12
N VAL A 557 5.09 25.18 -3.58
CA VAL A 557 5.28 23.76 -3.23
C VAL A 557 6.60 23.22 -3.77
N TYR A 558 6.94 23.53 -5.02
CA TYR A 558 8.18 23.09 -5.64
C TYR A 558 9.43 23.71 -5.02
N GLU A 559 9.37 24.99 -4.64
CA GLU A 559 10.45 25.63 -3.88
C GLU A 559 10.67 24.94 -2.53
N GLN A 560 9.57 24.59 -1.84
CA GLN A 560 9.65 23.84 -0.59
C GLN A 560 10.24 22.44 -0.79
N ILE A 561 9.83 21.71 -1.83
CA ILE A 561 10.40 20.39 -2.15
C ILE A 561 11.90 20.53 -2.44
N ALA A 562 12.30 21.51 -3.26
CA ALA A 562 13.72 21.76 -3.54
C ALA A 562 14.50 22.09 -2.25
N ALA A 563 13.92 22.88 -1.33
CA ALA A 563 14.53 23.19 -0.04
C ALA A 563 14.65 21.96 0.88
N ASP A 564 13.60 21.14 0.95
CA ASP A 564 13.58 19.86 1.69
C ASP A 564 14.69 18.94 1.18
N LEU A 565 14.77 18.75 -0.13
CA LEU A 565 15.79 17.92 -0.77
C LEU A 565 17.20 18.45 -0.48
N ARG A 566 17.43 19.77 -0.53
CA ARG A 566 18.74 20.37 -0.24
C ARG A 566 19.25 20.14 1.19
N THR A 567 18.37 19.82 2.15
CA THR A 567 18.72 19.72 3.56
C THR A 567 18.20 18.41 4.16
N ILE A 568 18.72 17.30 3.64
CA ILE A 568 18.51 15.99 4.24
C ILE A 568 19.72 15.63 5.08
N TYR A 569 19.46 15.08 6.26
CA TYR A 569 20.48 14.43 7.07
C TYR A 569 20.46 12.93 6.80
N SER A 570 21.63 12.35 6.56
CA SER A 570 21.81 10.89 6.54
C SER A 570 22.30 10.44 7.91
N LEU A 571 21.61 9.47 8.49
CA LEU A 571 21.96 8.86 9.77
C LEU A 571 22.05 7.35 9.58
N ALA A 572 23.17 6.74 9.96
CA ALA A 572 23.29 5.28 10.01
C ALA A 572 23.57 4.78 11.43
N TYR A 573 22.96 3.65 11.78
CA TYR A 573 23.25 2.93 13.02
C TYR A 573 23.38 1.43 12.76
N THR A 574 24.06 0.73 13.67
CA THR A 574 24.07 -0.73 13.68
C THR A 574 22.93 -1.20 14.58
N PRO A 575 21.95 -1.96 14.06
CA PRO A 575 20.85 -2.42 14.87
C PRO A 575 21.35 -3.37 15.96
N ALA A 576 20.86 -3.18 17.20
CA ALA A 576 21.21 -4.02 18.34
C ALA A 576 20.81 -5.50 18.15
N ARG A 577 19.77 -5.76 17.35
CA ARG A 577 19.37 -7.12 16.93
C ARG A 577 19.94 -7.42 15.54
N ALA A 578 20.72 -8.49 15.40
CA ALA A 578 21.29 -8.88 14.11
C ALA A 578 20.39 -9.81 13.28
N GLU A 579 19.29 -10.29 13.85
CA GLU A 579 18.41 -11.32 13.27
C GLU A 579 17.67 -10.83 12.02
N ARG A 580 17.78 -11.55 10.90
CA ARG A 580 17.07 -11.27 9.64
C ARG A 580 15.86 -12.20 9.51
N ASP A 581 14.91 -12.03 10.42
CA ASP A 581 13.75 -12.90 10.59
C ASP A 581 12.52 -12.46 9.77
N GLY A 582 12.66 -11.38 8.99
CA GLY A 582 11.57 -10.77 8.24
C GLY A 582 10.60 -9.96 9.09
N SER A 583 10.87 -9.76 10.39
CA SER A 583 10.02 -8.96 11.27
C SER A 583 10.12 -7.47 10.95
N TRP A 584 9.04 -6.73 11.24
CA TRP A 584 9.04 -5.28 11.16
C TRP A 584 9.74 -4.70 12.39
N ARG A 585 10.72 -3.83 12.14
CA ARG A 585 11.45 -3.07 13.16
C ARG A 585 11.07 -1.61 13.07
N ARG A 586 10.51 -1.08 14.15
CA ARG A 586 10.08 0.30 14.23
C ARG A 586 11.27 1.20 14.54
N ILE A 587 11.33 2.33 13.84
CA ILE A 587 12.33 3.36 14.06
C ILE A 587 11.64 4.59 14.65
N GLU A 588 12.27 5.15 15.67
CA GLU A 588 11.91 6.47 16.20
C GLU A 588 13.17 7.34 16.22
N VAL A 589 13.05 8.56 15.71
CA VAL A 589 14.12 9.55 15.74
C VAL A 589 13.58 10.81 16.39
N ARG A 590 14.29 11.33 17.38
CA ARG A 590 13.98 12.62 18.02
C ARG A 590 15.14 13.57 17.84
N VAL A 591 14.82 14.86 17.84
CA VAL A 591 15.79 15.96 17.79
C VAL A 591 15.67 16.81 19.06
N ALA A 592 16.80 17.17 19.66
CA ALA A 592 16.91 17.99 20.86
C ALA A 592 16.72 19.49 20.56
N ARG A 593 15.65 19.84 19.83
CA ARG A 593 15.35 21.21 19.41
C ARG A 593 13.87 21.50 19.66
N ALA A 594 13.58 22.51 20.48
CA ALA A 594 12.21 22.87 20.81
C ALA A 594 11.40 23.24 19.55
N GLY A 595 10.20 22.69 19.40
CA GLY A 595 9.31 22.93 18.26
C GLY A 595 9.71 22.23 16.95
N ALA A 596 10.86 21.54 16.90
CA ALA A 596 11.30 20.86 15.70
C ALA A 596 10.57 19.52 15.49
N ARG A 597 10.36 19.16 14.22
CA ARG A 597 9.72 17.93 13.77
C ARG A 597 10.67 17.17 12.87
N VAL A 598 10.90 15.90 13.17
CA VAL A 598 11.72 14.99 12.34
C VAL A 598 10.79 14.13 11.49
N ARG A 599 11.09 14.04 10.20
CA ARG A 599 10.45 13.12 9.25
C ARG A 599 11.48 12.14 8.72
N THR A 600 11.14 10.86 8.80
CA THR A 600 11.92 9.74 8.27
C THR A 600 11.02 8.52 8.13
N ARG A 601 11.49 7.46 7.47
CA ARG A 601 10.74 6.21 7.40
C ARG A 601 10.46 5.68 8.81
N PRO A 602 9.25 5.16 9.09
CA PRO A 602 8.86 4.71 10.43
C PRO A 602 9.48 3.38 10.84
N GLY A 603 10.19 2.70 9.95
CA GLY A 603 10.79 1.40 10.20
C GLY A 603 11.19 0.67 8.93
N TYR A 604 11.55 -0.60 9.09
CA TYR A 604 11.96 -1.48 7.99
C TYR A 604 11.70 -2.95 8.36
N PHE A 605 11.72 -3.84 7.36
CA PHE A 605 11.71 -5.28 7.61
C PHE A 605 13.14 -5.82 7.71
N ALA A 606 13.43 -6.60 8.75
CA ALA A 606 14.73 -7.21 8.99
C ALA A 606 14.99 -8.34 7.97
N ARG A 607 15.82 -8.10 6.95
CA ARG A 607 16.03 -9.02 5.83
C ARG A 607 17.48 -9.34 5.57
#